data_AF-A0A2N3L6F7-F1
#
_entry.id   AF-A0A2N3L6F7-F1
#
_cell.length_a   1.000
_cell.length_b   1.000
_cell.length_c   1.000
_cell.angle_alpha   90.00
_cell.angle_beta   90.00
_cell.angle_gamma   90.00
#
_symmetry.space_group_name_H-M   'P 1'
#
loop_
_entity.id
_entity.type
_entity.pdbx_description
1 polymer ?
#
loop_
_entity_poly.entity_id
_entity_poly.type
_entity_poly.pdbx_seq_one_letter_code
_entity_poly.pdbx_strand_id
1 'polypeptide(L)'
;MGLRYQPLAACMKFARASTKRIRGMDGVLSPQPIDAPGYEYDGLGRARGLLIEGAATNLLRYSTAFDNALWEKNAGVSVTTSTVAAPDGSMSAMALDLPGSSGGTDGLYQNVGDLTVGDTYSFAVWMRAVSGTADVTLGGIDGPSAQGVTLDEAWQRVSVSETASGATRYPKISTAVSGLAASVLIWNAQLEAGPVPSSDMISHGIPAARAPDQVMLDPGDWFAQGAGTFVFDLELPPAWDGIWRIVQLYSSSLNDDHLDLGYDSDADQLRVSLRKGGQPIVTQSLYGTLLPGTRARIALAWEDDVVAVGVNGAVLKSPDGFALPRNFTHIVLGSYDGVDKHLNGHLRNLAYWPERLSDARLLALSTV
;
A
#
# COMPACT_ATOMS: atom_id res chain seq x y z
N MET A 1 6.36 -39.93 -13.74
CA MET A 1 6.21 -39.07 -12.56
C MET A 1 5.27 -37.94 -12.96
N GLY A 2 4.04 -37.94 -12.46
CA GLY A 2 3.08 -36.89 -12.82
C GLY A 2 3.51 -35.55 -12.25
N LEU A 3 3.55 -34.51 -13.08
CA LEU A 3 3.71 -33.11 -12.67
C LEU A 3 2.62 -32.79 -11.63
N ARG A 4 2.97 -32.80 -10.34
CA ARG A 4 2.11 -32.25 -9.31
C ARG A 4 2.22 -30.74 -9.39
N TYR A 5 1.21 -30.10 -9.98
CA TYR A 5 1.03 -28.66 -9.85
C TYR A 5 0.66 -28.36 -8.41
N GLN A 6 1.61 -27.89 -7.60
CA GLN A 6 1.33 -27.39 -6.26
C GLN A 6 1.01 -25.91 -6.39
N PRO A 7 -0.21 -25.46 -6.02
CA PRO A 7 -0.50 -24.04 -5.97
C PRO A 7 0.47 -23.36 -5.00
N LEU A 8 1.13 -22.26 -5.41
CA LEU A 8 2.06 -21.54 -4.53
C LEU A 8 1.38 -21.08 -3.22
N ALA A 9 0.06 -20.87 -3.25
CA ALA A 9 -0.75 -20.60 -2.07
C ALA A 9 -0.65 -21.71 -0.99
N ALA A 10 -0.43 -22.96 -1.38
CA ALA A 10 -0.25 -24.07 -0.44
C ALA A 10 1.12 -24.05 0.26
N CYS A 11 2.09 -23.31 -0.28
CA CYS A 11 3.43 -23.12 0.30
C CYS A 11 3.55 -21.76 1.00
N MET A 12 2.48 -20.96 1.01
CA MET A 12 2.48 -19.62 1.57
C MET A 12 2.33 -19.67 3.08
N LYS A 13 3.26 -19.01 3.77
CA LYS A 13 3.13 -18.61 5.16
C LYS A 13 2.81 -17.13 5.22
N PHE A 14 1.86 -16.80 6.09
CA PHE A 14 1.44 -15.44 6.33
C PHE A 14 1.52 -15.16 7.83
N ALA A 15 2.09 -14.01 8.20
CA ALA A 15 2.07 -13.52 9.56
C ALA A 15 1.70 -12.03 9.58
N ARG A 16 0.89 -11.64 10.56
CA ARG A 16 0.61 -10.23 10.88
C ARG A 16 0.11 -10.15 12.31
N ALA A 17 0.86 -9.50 13.18
CA ALA A 17 0.58 -9.36 14.62
C ALA A 17 -0.55 -8.35 14.97
N SER A 18 -1.48 -8.10 14.05
CA SER A 18 -2.65 -7.22 14.27
C SER A 18 -3.79 -7.60 13.32
N THR A 19 -5.02 -7.18 13.63
CA THR A 19 -6.14 -7.28 12.68
C THR A 19 -6.00 -6.26 11.55
N LYS A 20 -6.52 -6.57 10.36
CA LYS A 20 -6.50 -5.69 9.19
C LYS A 20 -7.90 -5.58 8.60
N ARG A 21 -8.37 -4.38 8.27
CA ARG A 21 -9.67 -4.23 7.58
C ARG A 21 -9.49 -4.40 6.07
N ILE A 22 -10.31 -5.24 5.46
CA ILE A 22 -10.29 -5.54 4.03
C ILE A 22 -11.69 -5.35 3.46
N ARG A 23 -11.78 -4.78 2.26
CA ARG A 23 -13.03 -4.75 1.50
C ARG A 23 -13.33 -6.13 0.91
N GLY A 24 -14.44 -6.71 1.35
CA GLY A 24 -14.96 -7.96 0.81
C GLY A 24 -15.61 -7.80 -0.56
N MET A 25 -15.97 -8.92 -1.18
CA MET A 25 -16.68 -8.95 -2.47
C MET A 25 -18.05 -8.26 -2.43
N ASP A 26 -18.65 -8.18 -1.24
CA ASP A 26 -19.89 -7.46 -0.95
C ASP A 26 -19.71 -5.94 -0.84
N GLY A 27 -18.47 -5.45 -0.95
CA GLY A 27 -18.13 -4.03 -0.83
C GLY A 27 -17.97 -3.54 0.60
N VAL A 28 -18.21 -4.38 1.62
CA VAL A 28 -18.17 -4.02 3.04
C VAL A 28 -16.75 -4.22 3.60
N LEU A 29 -16.31 -3.28 4.44
CA LEU A 29 -15.05 -3.41 5.17
C LEU A 29 -15.21 -4.34 6.38
N SER A 30 -14.46 -5.43 6.39
CA SER A 30 -14.48 -6.42 7.46
C SER A 30 -13.09 -6.63 8.07
N PRO A 31 -12.99 -6.89 9.38
CA PRO A 31 -11.72 -7.23 10.00
C PRO A 31 -11.29 -8.64 9.58
N GLN A 32 -10.06 -8.74 9.10
CA GLN A 32 -9.32 -9.98 8.96
C GLN A 32 -8.55 -10.27 10.25
N PRO A 33 -8.63 -11.51 10.77
CA PRO A 33 -7.88 -11.91 11.96
C PRO A 33 -6.37 -11.70 11.84
N ILE A 34 -5.70 -11.78 13.00
CA ILE A 34 -4.26 -11.96 13.08
C ILE A 34 -3.87 -13.20 12.24
N ASP A 35 -2.73 -13.10 11.55
CA ASP A 35 -2.18 -14.16 10.68
C ASP A 35 -3.10 -14.61 9.52
N ALA A 36 -4.15 -13.85 9.21
CA ALA A 36 -5.00 -14.09 8.04
C ALA A 36 -4.62 -13.17 6.86
N PRO A 37 -4.37 -13.71 5.65
CA PRO A 37 -4.11 -12.91 4.46
C PRO A 37 -5.32 -12.07 4.06
N GLY A 38 -5.09 -10.85 3.59
CA GLY A 38 -6.15 -9.93 3.17
C GLY A 38 -6.33 -9.91 1.65
N TYR A 39 -7.32 -10.66 1.13
CA TYR A 39 -7.70 -10.62 -0.28
C TYR A 39 -8.75 -9.53 -0.51
N GLU A 40 -8.34 -8.44 -1.15
CA GLU A 40 -9.19 -7.27 -1.31
C GLU A 40 -9.94 -7.29 -2.65
N TYR A 41 -11.15 -6.73 -2.62
CA TYR A 41 -12.00 -6.49 -3.78
C TYR A 41 -12.21 -4.99 -3.98
N ASP A 42 -12.49 -4.56 -5.20
CA ASP A 42 -12.91 -3.18 -5.45
C ASP A 42 -14.40 -2.95 -5.17
N GLY A 43 -14.88 -1.71 -5.34
CA GLY A 43 -16.29 -1.35 -5.11
C GLY A 43 -17.29 -2.03 -6.06
N LEU A 44 -16.81 -2.73 -7.11
CA LEU A 44 -17.63 -3.51 -8.03
C LEU A 44 -17.54 -5.03 -7.74
N GLY A 45 -16.86 -5.43 -6.67
CA GLY A 45 -16.68 -6.83 -6.28
C GLY A 45 -15.66 -7.57 -7.13
N ARG A 46 -14.77 -6.87 -7.86
CA ARG A 46 -13.69 -7.50 -8.65
C ARG A 46 -12.46 -7.69 -7.75
N ALA A 47 -11.82 -8.85 -7.81
CA ALA A 47 -10.64 -9.13 -7.02
C ALA A 47 -9.46 -8.23 -7.42
N ARG A 48 -8.86 -7.59 -6.41
CA ARG A 48 -7.61 -6.82 -6.50
C ARG A 48 -6.38 -7.67 -6.16
N GLY A 49 -6.55 -8.75 -5.41
CA GLY A 49 -5.47 -9.68 -5.03
C GLY A 49 -5.12 -9.60 -3.55
N LEU A 50 -3.98 -10.18 -3.18
CA LEU A 50 -3.45 -10.12 -1.81
C LEU A 50 -2.88 -8.73 -1.54
N LEU A 51 -3.49 -7.97 -0.64
CA LEU A 51 -2.98 -6.67 -0.21
C LEU A 51 -1.84 -6.85 0.79
N ILE A 52 -0.64 -6.38 0.43
CA ILE A 52 0.59 -6.45 1.22
C ILE A 52 1.00 -5.04 1.63
N GLU A 53 1.03 -4.75 2.92
CA GLU A 53 1.35 -3.42 3.43
C GLU A 53 2.29 -3.45 4.65
N GLY A 54 3.07 -2.38 4.84
CA GLY A 54 4.10 -2.27 5.89
C GLY A 54 3.60 -2.07 7.31
N ALA A 55 4.41 -1.64 8.26
CA ALA A 55 3.86 -1.17 9.54
C ALA A 55 3.23 0.22 9.33
N ALA A 56 2.17 0.55 10.06
CA ALA A 56 1.61 1.90 10.04
C ALA A 56 0.95 2.25 11.36
N THR A 57 0.72 3.55 11.59
CA THR A 57 0.00 4.05 12.77
C THR A 57 -0.90 5.19 12.37
N ASN A 58 -2.21 5.04 12.61
CA ASN A 58 -3.14 6.15 12.57
C ASN A 58 -2.87 7.06 13.77
N LEU A 59 -2.33 8.25 13.50
CA LEU A 59 -1.99 9.27 14.48
C LEU A 59 -3.23 10.01 15.02
N LEU A 60 -4.35 9.95 14.30
CA LEU A 60 -5.61 10.53 14.75
C LEU A 60 -6.24 9.66 15.83
N ARG A 61 -6.83 10.31 16.82
CA ARG A 61 -7.55 9.67 17.94
C ARG A 61 -9.05 9.81 17.72
N TYR A 62 -9.80 8.81 18.18
CA TYR A 62 -11.26 8.76 18.01
C TYR A 62 -11.65 8.85 16.53
N SER A 63 -11.01 8.04 15.68
CA SER A 63 -11.13 8.16 14.22
C SER A 63 -12.56 8.01 13.68
N THR A 64 -13.48 7.44 14.46
CA THR A 64 -14.90 7.29 14.11
C THR A 64 -15.86 8.09 15.00
N ALA A 65 -15.36 8.82 16.01
CA ALA A 65 -16.18 9.58 16.96
C ALA A 65 -15.83 11.07 16.90
N PHE A 66 -16.31 11.72 15.84
CA PHE A 66 -16.06 13.12 15.48
C PHE A 66 -16.80 14.15 16.36
N ASP A 67 -17.67 13.71 17.26
CA ASP A 67 -18.25 14.53 18.32
C ASP A 67 -17.31 14.70 19.53
N ASN A 68 -16.28 13.87 19.65
CA ASN A 68 -15.29 13.97 20.71
C ASN A 68 -14.55 15.31 20.69
N ALA A 69 -14.21 15.85 21.87
CA ALA A 69 -13.58 17.17 22.00
C ALA A 69 -12.16 17.28 21.38
N LEU A 70 -11.49 16.17 21.10
CA LEU A 70 -10.23 16.19 20.32
C LEU A 70 -10.46 16.54 18.84
N TRP A 71 -11.68 16.39 18.34
CA TRP A 71 -12.09 16.92 17.06
C TRP A 71 -12.57 18.35 17.25
N GLU A 72 -11.68 19.29 17.02
CA GLU A 72 -11.95 20.72 17.12
C GLU A 72 -12.79 21.19 15.94
N LYS A 73 -13.73 22.09 16.23
CA LYS A 73 -14.70 22.62 15.27
C LYS A 73 -14.54 24.13 15.20
N ASN A 74 -14.34 24.65 14.00
CA ASN A 74 -14.42 26.09 13.80
C ASN A 74 -15.88 26.58 13.90
N ALA A 75 -16.06 27.90 14.00
CA ALA A 75 -17.37 28.50 14.16
C ALA A 75 -18.34 28.07 13.05
N GLY A 76 -19.55 27.67 13.43
CA GLY A 76 -20.60 27.24 12.51
C GLY A 76 -20.49 25.79 12.03
N VAL A 77 -19.39 25.08 12.31
CA VAL A 77 -19.27 23.64 12.01
C VAL A 77 -20.04 22.82 13.03
N SER A 78 -20.81 21.85 12.55
CA SER A 78 -21.54 20.93 13.41
C SER A 78 -21.30 19.48 13.03
N VAL A 79 -21.29 18.60 14.03
CA VAL A 79 -21.18 17.15 13.85
C VAL A 79 -22.29 16.49 14.65
N THR A 80 -23.04 15.61 14.00
CA THR A 80 -24.17 14.89 14.60
C THR A 80 -24.15 13.41 14.18
N THR A 81 -24.98 12.60 14.82
CA THR A 81 -25.15 11.18 14.47
C THR A 81 -25.91 11.01 13.15
N SER A 82 -25.54 10.02 12.34
CA SER A 82 -26.27 9.66 11.11
C SER A 82 -27.06 8.36 11.28
N THR A 83 -28.11 8.18 10.48
CA THR A 83 -28.86 6.92 10.34
C THR A 83 -28.40 6.08 9.13
N VAL A 84 -27.30 6.46 8.48
CA VAL A 84 -26.72 5.73 7.35
C VAL A 84 -25.59 4.83 7.85
N ALA A 85 -25.55 3.60 7.37
CA ALA A 85 -24.47 2.68 7.70
C ALA A 85 -23.13 3.19 7.13
N ALA A 86 -22.08 3.07 7.94
CA ALA A 86 -20.70 3.30 7.56
C ALA A 86 -20.20 2.24 6.55
N PRO A 87 -19.03 2.43 5.91
CA PRO A 87 -18.44 1.45 4.98
C PRO A 87 -18.20 0.05 5.57
N ASP A 88 -18.15 -0.09 6.89
CA ASP A 88 -18.04 -1.38 7.57
C ASP A 88 -19.40 -1.99 7.98
N GLY A 89 -20.50 -1.36 7.58
CA GLY A 89 -21.86 -1.78 7.92
C GLY A 89 -22.35 -1.33 9.30
N SER A 90 -21.51 -0.70 10.12
CA SER A 90 -21.92 -0.21 11.44
C SER A 90 -22.74 1.09 11.33
N MET A 91 -23.57 1.37 12.34
CA MET A 91 -24.31 2.64 12.46
C MET A 91 -23.45 3.73 13.14
N SER A 92 -22.18 3.84 12.75
CA SER A 92 -21.21 4.77 13.35
C SER A 92 -20.79 5.93 12.44
N ALA A 93 -21.42 6.07 11.27
CA ALA A 93 -21.21 7.24 10.44
C ALA A 93 -21.76 8.49 11.14
N MET A 94 -21.08 9.63 10.93
CA MET A 94 -21.48 10.91 11.48
C MET A 94 -21.77 11.88 10.36
N ALA A 95 -22.74 12.78 10.57
CA ALA A 95 -23.01 13.89 9.67
C ALA A 95 -22.15 15.09 10.06
N LEU A 96 -21.48 15.69 9.08
CA LEU A 96 -20.67 16.90 9.22
C LEU A 96 -21.28 17.98 8.34
N ASP A 97 -21.70 19.07 8.96
CA ASP A 97 -22.21 20.26 8.29
C ASP A 97 -21.16 21.38 8.36
N LEU A 98 -20.75 21.85 7.19
CA LEU A 98 -19.78 22.93 6.99
C LEU A 98 -20.53 24.16 6.47
N PRO A 99 -20.39 25.33 7.12
CA PRO A 99 -21.15 26.53 6.77
C PRO A 99 -20.72 27.19 5.45
N GLY A 100 -19.58 26.81 4.87
CA GLY A 100 -19.01 27.44 3.69
C GLY A 100 -18.13 28.62 4.06
N SER A 101 -16.82 28.51 3.82
CA SER A 101 -15.89 29.61 4.02
C SER A 101 -14.65 29.48 3.13
N SER A 102 -14.38 30.52 2.34
CA SER A 102 -13.13 30.57 1.59
C SER A 102 -11.92 30.70 2.53
N GLY A 103 -10.81 30.07 2.17
CA GLY A 103 -9.56 30.14 2.94
C GLY A 103 -9.56 29.31 4.23
N GLY A 104 -10.58 28.48 4.46
CA GLY A 104 -10.56 27.42 5.48
C GLY A 104 -10.77 27.92 6.91
N THR A 105 -11.53 29.01 7.09
CA THR A 105 -11.95 29.44 8.44
C THR A 105 -13.10 28.60 9.00
N ASP A 106 -13.71 27.75 8.17
CA ASP A 106 -14.54 26.63 8.60
C ASP A 106 -13.73 25.31 8.62
N GLY A 107 -14.20 24.35 9.41
CA GLY A 107 -13.76 22.97 9.33
C GLY A 107 -13.70 22.20 10.65
N LEU A 108 -13.46 20.91 10.47
CA LEU A 108 -13.27 19.91 11.50
C LEU A 108 -11.83 19.41 11.42
N TYR A 109 -11.08 19.45 12.52
CA TYR A 109 -9.67 19.06 12.54
C TYR A 109 -9.26 18.45 13.87
N GLN A 110 -8.08 17.86 13.91
CA GLN A 110 -7.43 17.45 15.14
C GLN A 110 -6.01 18.03 15.18
N ASN A 111 -5.59 18.53 16.34
CA ASN A 111 -4.20 18.90 16.58
C ASN A 111 -3.36 17.62 16.73
N VAL A 112 -2.41 17.41 15.82
CA VAL A 112 -1.49 16.26 15.82
C VAL A 112 -0.06 16.76 15.97
N GLY A 113 0.58 16.39 17.08
CA GLY A 113 1.98 16.66 17.37
C GLY A 113 2.93 15.54 16.95
N ASP A 114 4.22 15.73 17.23
CA ASP A 114 5.30 14.77 17.00
C ASP A 114 5.46 14.32 15.54
N LEU A 115 5.10 15.20 14.60
CA LEU A 115 5.40 14.99 13.18
C LEU A 115 6.85 15.36 12.88
N THR A 116 7.49 14.60 11.99
CA THR A 116 8.81 14.95 11.45
C THR A 116 8.63 15.98 10.34
N VAL A 117 9.21 17.17 10.51
CA VAL A 117 9.17 18.21 9.48
C VAL A 117 9.91 17.75 8.24
N GLY A 118 9.28 17.88 7.07
CA GLY A 118 9.85 17.43 5.79
C GLY A 118 9.45 16.02 5.39
N ASP A 119 8.90 15.21 6.30
CA ASP A 119 8.35 13.89 5.95
C ASP A 119 6.96 14.04 5.35
N THR A 120 6.60 13.12 4.45
CA THR A 120 5.27 13.06 3.83
C THR A 120 4.31 12.28 4.73
N TYR A 121 3.10 12.82 4.90
CA TYR A 121 2.00 12.15 5.59
C TYR A 121 0.77 12.09 4.69
N SER A 122 0.00 11.01 4.82
CA SER A 122 -1.27 10.83 4.14
C SER A 122 -2.43 10.98 5.12
N PHE A 123 -3.34 11.90 4.81
CA PHE A 123 -4.61 12.06 5.52
C PHE A 123 -5.75 11.51 4.67
N ALA A 124 -6.44 10.51 5.19
CA ALA A 124 -7.54 9.83 4.53
C ALA A 124 -8.78 9.81 5.42
N VAL A 125 -9.96 9.88 4.80
CA VAL A 125 -11.23 9.77 5.51
C VAL A 125 -12.29 9.20 4.57
N TRP A 126 -13.18 8.37 5.08
CA TRP A 126 -14.34 7.96 4.31
C TRP A 126 -15.37 9.07 4.32
N MET A 127 -15.84 9.44 3.13
CA MET A 127 -16.84 10.49 2.97
C MET A 127 -17.86 10.11 1.90
N ARG A 128 -19.04 10.70 2.02
CA ARG A 128 -20.05 10.76 0.95
C ARG A 128 -20.88 12.02 1.11
N ALA A 129 -21.43 12.54 0.02
CA ALA A 129 -22.47 13.56 0.08
C ALA A 129 -23.73 12.99 0.76
N VAL A 130 -24.44 13.85 1.50
CA VAL A 130 -25.77 13.50 2.02
C VAL A 130 -26.78 13.35 0.87
N SER A 131 -26.71 14.23 -0.12
CA SER A 131 -27.52 14.18 -1.34
C SER A 131 -26.81 14.86 -2.51
N GLY A 132 -26.96 14.33 -3.72
CA GLY A 132 -26.34 14.88 -4.94
C GLY A 132 -24.82 14.87 -4.86
N THR A 133 -24.22 16.06 -4.92
CA THR A 133 -22.77 16.25 -4.82
C THR A 133 -22.42 17.27 -3.74
N ALA A 134 -21.24 17.10 -3.11
CA ALA A 134 -20.72 18.05 -2.13
C ALA A 134 -19.21 18.28 -2.35
N ASP A 135 -18.80 19.54 -2.39
CA ASP A 135 -17.39 19.91 -2.52
C ASP A 135 -16.79 20.18 -1.15
N VAL A 136 -15.76 19.42 -0.80
CA VAL A 136 -15.00 19.56 0.44
C VAL A 136 -13.52 19.79 0.13
N THR A 137 -12.76 20.20 1.14
CA THR A 137 -11.32 20.39 1.05
C THR A 137 -10.61 19.60 2.15
N LEU A 138 -9.61 18.82 1.77
CA LEU A 138 -8.68 18.16 2.69
C LEU A 138 -7.33 18.89 2.70
N GLY A 139 -6.60 18.76 3.81
CA GLY A 139 -5.22 19.23 3.95
C GLY A 139 -4.91 19.55 5.41
N GLY A 140 -4.08 20.56 5.65
CA GLY A 140 -3.73 20.97 7.02
C GLY A 140 -2.39 20.41 7.51
N ILE A 141 -1.69 19.65 6.67
CA ILE A 141 -0.38 19.05 6.95
C ILE A 141 0.73 19.92 6.34
N ASP A 142 0.52 20.55 5.18
CA ASP A 142 1.43 21.52 4.56
C ASP A 142 0.91 22.98 4.55
N GLY A 143 -0.06 23.29 5.40
CA GLY A 143 -0.44 24.66 5.75
C GLY A 143 -1.94 24.77 5.69
N PRO A 144 -2.50 25.84 5.12
CA PRO A 144 -3.92 25.86 4.77
C PRO A 144 -4.30 24.69 3.85
N SER A 145 -5.50 24.14 4.04
CA SER A 145 -6.02 23.06 3.20
C SER A 145 -6.13 23.48 1.74
N ALA A 146 -5.60 22.67 0.81
CA ALA A 146 -5.48 23.04 -0.61
C ALA A 146 -6.07 22.02 -1.59
N GLN A 147 -6.52 20.84 -1.11
CA GLN A 147 -7.00 19.77 -1.99
C GLN A 147 -8.53 19.69 -2.00
N GLY A 148 -9.14 20.22 -3.06
CA GLY A 148 -10.58 20.11 -3.30
C GLY A 148 -10.98 18.70 -3.74
N VAL A 149 -12.10 18.20 -3.21
CA VAL A 149 -12.67 16.88 -3.51
C VAL A 149 -14.17 17.03 -3.71
N THR A 150 -14.69 16.57 -4.85
CA THR A 150 -16.12 16.48 -5.10
C THR A 150 -16.60 15.07 -4.75
N LEU A 151 -17.52 14.99 -3.82
CA LEU A 151 -18.14 13.75 -3.36
C LEU A 151 -19.48 13.54 -4.05
N ASP A 152 -19.87 12.28 -4.21
CA ASP A 152 -21.22 11.85 -4.56
C ASP A 152 -21.87 11.09 -3.40
N GLU A 153 -23.04 10.50 -3.63
CA GLU A 153 -23.76 9.73 -2.61
C GLU A 153 -23.14 8.34 -2.32
N ALA A 154 -22.05 7.94 -2.95
CA ALA A 154 -21.36 6.69 -2.64
C ALA A 154 -20.27 6.91 -1.60
N TRP A 155 -20.05 5.93 -0.73
CA TRP A 155 -18.91 5.96 0.20
C TRP A 155 -17.59 5.87 -0.58
N GLN A 156 -16.79 6.92 -0.47
CA GLN A 156 -15.47 7.03 -1.06
C GLN A 156 -14.45 7.24 0.05
N ARG A 157 -13.31 6.53 -0.02
CA ARG A 157 -12.17 6.84 0.84
C ARG A 157 -11.32 7.86 0.10
N VAL A 158 -11.37 9.10 0.56
CA VAL A 158 -10.66 10.22 -0.06
C VAL A 158 -9.41 10.51 0.74
N SER A 159 -8.33 10.88 0.06
CA SER A 159 -7.04 11.12 0.72
C SER A 159 -6.22 12.22 0.05
N VAL A 160 -5.40 12.88 0.86
CA VAL A 160 -4.34 13.80 0.45
C VAL A 160 -3.02 13.32 1.04
N SER A 161 -1.93 13.56 0.32
CA SER A 161 -0.57 13.36 0.83
C SER A 161 0.18 14.69 0.76
N GLU A 162 0.70 15.13 1.90
CA GLU A 162 1.30 16.45 2.10
C GLU A 162 2.57 16.30 2.95
N THR A 163 3.56 17.14 2.68
CA THR A 163 4.77 17.23 3.50
C THR A 163 4.46 18.00 4.79
N ALA A 164 4.86 17.49 5.95
CA ALA A 164 4.65 18.19 7.21
C ALA A 164 5.50 19.47 7.26
N SER A 165 4.85 20.64 7.20
CA SER A 165 5.54 21.95 7.28
C SER A 165 5.91 22.35 8.72
N GLY A 166 5.58 21.52 9.72
CA GLY A 166 5.82 21.78 11.14
C GLY A 166 5.57 20.52 11.97
N ALA A 167 6.13 20.46 13.18
CA ALA A 167 6.02 19.30 14.06
C ALA A 167 4.62 19.13 14.70
N THR A 168 3.78 20.16 14.60
CA THR A 168 2.37 20.12 15.02
C THR A 168 1.52 20.66 13.90
N ARG A 169 0.58 19.83 13.42
CA ARG A 169 -0.28 20.11 12.26
C ARG A 169 -1.72 19.77 12.54
N TYR A 170 -2.60 20.19 11.62
CA TYR A 170 -4.03 20.17 11.80
C TYR A 170 -4.72 19.52 10.60
N PRO A 171 -4.58 18.19 10.39
CA PRO A 171 -5.35 17.50 9.36
C PRO A 171 -6.83 17.87 9.45
N LYS A 172 -7.38 18.40 8.36
CA LYS A 172 -8.62 19.17 8.38
C LYS A 172 -9.52 18.82 7.21
N ILE A 173 -10.81 18.77 7.49
CA ILE A 173 -11.91 18.76 6.52
C ILE A 173 -12.56 20.15 6.57
N SER A 174 -12.64 20.85 5.44
CA SER A 174 -13.20 22.20 5.34
C SER A 174 -13.88 22.42 3.98
N THR A 175 -14.29 23.65 3.68
CA THR A 175 -14.73 24.06 2.34
C THR A 175 -13.80 25.11 1.73
N ALA A 176 -12.54 25.17 2.18
CA ALA A 176 -11.61 26.27 1.89
C ALA A 176 -11.48 26.64 0.40
N VAL A 177 -11.51 25.63 -0.49
CA VAL A 177 -11.35 25.82 -1.95
C VAL A 177 -12.65 26.28 -2.61
N SER A 178 -13.79 25.65 -2.29
CA SER A 178 -15.08 26.00 -2.90
C SER A 178 -15.70 27.25 -2.27
N GLY A 179 -15.50 27.44 -0.96
CA GLY A 179 -16.17 28.43 -0.13
C GLY A 179 -17.68 28.19 0.04
N LEU A 180 -18.20 27.06 -0.45
CA LEU A 180 -19.62 26.73 -0.43
C LEU A 180 -19.95 25.83 0.75
N ALA A 181 -21.14 25.99 1.32
CA ALA A 181 -21.62 25.10 2.37
C ALA A 181 -21.70 23.65 1.86
N ALA A 182 -21.39 22.70 2.74
CA ALA A 182 -21.40 21.28 2.42
C ALA A 182 -21.96 20.47 3.59
N SER A 183 -22.80 19.48 3.26
CA SER A 183 -23.29 18.47 4.22
C SER A 183 -22.87 17.09 3.73
N VAL A 184 -22.06 16.43 4.55
CA VAL A 184 -21.42 15.15 4.20
C VAL A 184 -21.57 14.16 5.34
N LEU A 185 -21.54 12.87 5.01
CA LEU A 185 -21.34 11.82 5.99
C LEU A 185 -19.87 11.45 6.00
N ILE A 186 -19.32 11.25 7.21
CA ILE A 186 -17.93 10.91 7.42
C ILE A 186 -17.80 9.66 8.28
N TRP A 187 -16.75 8.88 8.03
CA TRP A 187 -16.37 7.72 8.83
C TRP A 187 -14.86 7.47 8.73
N ASN A 188 -14.27 6.96 9.81
CA ASN A 188 -12.85 6.64 9.96
C ASN A 188 -11.85 7.61 9.29
N ALA A 189 -11.40 8.62 10.02
CA ALA A 189 -10.30 9.47 9.62
C ALA A 189 -8.93 8.91 10.05
N GLN A 190 -7.93 9.01 9.18
CA GLN A 190 -6.63 8.40 9.35
C GLN A 190 -5.52 9.33 8.89
N LEU A 191 -4.55 9.63 9.76
CA LEU A 191 -3.30 10.31 9.39
C LEU A 191 -2.14 9.34 9.64
N GLU A 192 -1.33 9.08 8.62
CA GLU A 192 -0.17 8.19 8.71
C GLU A 192 1.06 8.81 8.06
N ALA A 193 2.24 8.40 8.51
CA ALA A 193 3.47 8.66 7.76
C ALA A 193 3.48 7.86 6.45
N GLY A 194 4.00 8.47 5.40
CA GLY A 194 4.08 7.89 4.06
C GLY A 194 3.04 8.46 3.08
N PRO A 195 3.26 8.25 1.76
CA PRO A 195 2.51 8.91 0.70
C PRO A 195 1.15 8.27 0.38
N VAL A 196 0.80 7.14 0.99
CA VAL A 196 -0.46 6.43 0.74
C VAL A 196 -1.02 5.91 2.05
N PRO A 197 -2.33 6.11 2.33
CA PRO A 197 -2.96 5.58 3.53
C PRO A 197 -3.05 4.06 3.45
N SER A 198 -2.64 3.37 4.50
CA SER A 198 -2.81 1.93 4.58
C SER A 198 -4.24 1.52 4.94
N SER A 199 -4.51 0.21 5.05
CA SER A 199 -5.80 -0.33 5.51
C SER A 199 -6.35 0.39 6.76
N ASP A 200 -7.67 0.48 6.88
CA ASP A 200 -8.33 1.22 7.96
C ASP A 200 -7.92 0.73 9.37
N MET A 201 -7.40 1.65 10.17
CA MET A 201 -7.05 1.52 11.58
C MET A 201 -7.98 2.40 12.42
N ILE A 202 -8.86 1.75 13.17
CA ILE A 202 -9.81 2.44 14.04
C ILE A 202 -9.12 2.79 15.37
N SER A 203 -9.14 4.06 15.74
CA SER A 203 -8.51 4.56 16.97
C SER A 203 -9.54 4.96 18.02
N HIS A 204 -9.28 4.60 19.28
CA HIS A 204 -10.16 4.87 20.43
C HIS A 204 -9.39 5.62 21.52
N GLY A 205 -9.27 6.94 21.36
CA GLY A 205 -8.59 7.83 22.31
C GLY A 205 -7.07 7.83 22.29
N ILE A 206 -6.43 6.82 21.70
CA ILE A 206 -4.99 6.77 21.44
C ILE A 206 -4.73 6.40 19.97
N PRO A 207 -3.57 6.74 19.40
CA PRO A 207 -3.17 6.28 18.07
C PRO A 207 -3.31 4.76 17.93
N ALA A 208 -3.75 4.30 16.76
CA ALA A 208 -3.92 2.88 16.47
C ALA A 208 -2.83 2.42 15.51
N ALA A 209 -2.11 1.37 15.89
CA ALA A 209 -1.05 0.79 15.08
C ALA A 209 -1.51 -0.49 14.39
N ARG A 210 -0.93 -0.78 13.23
CA ARG A 210 -0.99 -2.08 12.58
C ARG A 210 0.41 -2.63 12.33
N ALA A 211 0.54 -3.94 12.45
CA ALA A 211 1.73 -4.69 12.13
C ALA A 211 1.88 -4.86 10.60
N PRO A 212 3.12 -5.04 10.10
CA PRO A 212 3.36 -5.35 8.70
C PRO A 212 2.80 -6.72 8.29
N ASP A 213 2.46 -6.85 7.01
CA ASP A 213 2.14 -8.15 6.40
C ASP A 213 3.43 -8.88 6.01
N GLN A 214 3.67 -10.05 6.59
CA GLN A 214 4.80 -10.90 6.24
C GLN A 214 4.32 -12.05 5.35
N VAL A 215 4.72 -12.02 4.08
CA VAL A 215 4.34 -13.04 3.09
C VAL A 215 5.57 -13.81 2.68
N MET A 216 5.62 -15.10 3.03
CA MET A 216 6.74 -15.99 2.73
C MET A 216 6.26 -17.22 1.95
N LEU A 217 7.10 -17.73 1.06
CA LEU A 217 6.94 -19.05 0.46
C LEU A 217 8.08 -19.93 0.95
N ASP A 218 7.75 -21.11 1.48
CA ASP A 218 8.77 -22.11 1.81
C ASP A 218 9.29 -22.75 0.50
N PRO A 219 10.59 -22.61 0.16
CA PRO A 219 11.18 -23.33 -0.95
C PRO A 219 11.30 -24.81 -0.58
N GLY A 220 10.34 -25.62 -1.05
CA GLY A 220 10.38 -27.08 -0.96
C GLY A 220 10.88 -27.69 -2.27
N ASP A 221 10.53 -28.95 -2.51
CA ASP A 221 10.92 -29.70 -3.72
C ASP A 221 10.44 -29.06 -5.04
N TRP A 222 9.48 -28.13 -4.97
CA TRP A 222 8.98 -27.40 -6.13
C TRP A 222 9.95 -26.32 -6.63
N PHE A 223 10.87 -25.85 -5.78
CA PHE A 223 11.76 -24.73 -6.08
C PHE A 223 13.14 -25.24 -6.53
N ALA A 224 13.52 -24.92 -7.77
CA ALA A 224 14.84 -25.21 -8.30
C ALA A 224 15.88 -24.19 -7.81
N GLN A 225 17.00 -24.70 -7.31
CA GLN A 225 18.15 -23.89 -6.92
C GLN A 225 18.97 -23.49 -8.16
N GLY A 226 19.45 -22.25 -8.20
CA GLY A 226 20.37 -21.78 -9.24
C GLY A 226 19.75 -21.31 -10.54
N ALA A 227 18.52 -21.71 -10.85
CA ALA A 227 17.79 -21.22 -12.00
C ALA A 227 16.29 -21.14 -11.71
N GLY A 228 15.59 -20.26 -12.41
CA GLY A 228 14.15 -20.14 -12.28
C GLY A 228 13.58 -18.90 -12.95
N THR A 229 12.25 -18.84 -13.01
CA THR A 229 11.52 -17.66 -13.47
C THR A 229 10.30 -17.43 -12.59
N PHE A 230 10.20 -16.24 -12.01
CA PHE A 230 8.96 -15.73 -11.41
C PHE A 230 8.28 -14.74 -12.36
N VAL A 231 6.95 -14.78 -12.41
CA VAL A 231 6.13 -13.76 -13.06
C VAL A 231 5.10 -13.22 -12.08
N PHE A 232 5.19 -11.91 -11.82
CA PHE A 232 4.32 -11.17 -10.92
C PHE A 232 3.27 -10.40 -11.72
N ASP A 233 2.03 -10.45 -11.25
CA ASP A 233 0.95 -9.55 -11.68
C ASP A 233 0.59 -8.68 -10.47
N LEU A 234 0.89 -7.40 -10.55
CA LEU A 234 0.80 -6.45 -9.44
C LEU A 234 -0.22 -5.36 -9.74
N GLU A 235 -0.93 -4.92 -8.71
CA GLU A 235 -1.58 -3.62 -8.68
C GLU A 235 -0.75 -2.71 -7.77
N LEU A 236 -0.13 -1.69 -8.36
CA LEU A 236 0.83 -0.87 -7.66
C LEU A 236 0.15 0.25 -6.85
N PRO A 237 0.74 0.70 -5.72
CA PRO A 237 0.16 1.81 -4.98
C PRO A 237 0.13 3.11 -5.81
N PRO A 238 -0.81 4.02 -5.51
CA PRO A 238 -0.97 5.28 -6.24
C PRO A 238 0.22 6.25 -6.05
N ALA A 239 1.05 6.04 -5.03
CA ALA A 239 2.30 6.73 -4.80
C ALA A 239 3.22 5.84 -3.94
N TRP A 240 4.50 6.15 -3.92
CA TRP A 240 5.49 5.47 -3.09
C TRP A 240 6.62 6.42 -2.75
N ASP A 241 7.40 6.05 -1.73
CA ASP A 241 8.61 6.74 -1.34
C ASP A 241 9.67 5.71 -0.91
N GLY A 242 10.92 6.04 -1.17
CA GLY A 242 12.07 5.17 -0.99
C GLY A 242 12.01 3.85 -1.77
N ILE A 243 12.81 2.90 -1.27
CA ILE A 243 12.99 1.60 -1.93
C ILE A 243 12.02 0.58 -1.35
N TRP A 244 11.26 -0.10 -2.20
CA TRP A 244 10.37 -1.21 -1.82
C TRP A 244 10.75 -2.52 -2.53
N ARG A 245 10.14 -3.64 -2.12
CA ARG A 245 10.47 -4.99 -2.63
C ARG A 245 9.27 -5.66 -3.29
N ILE A 246 9.56 -6.40 -4.37
CA ILE A 246 8.61 -7.33 -5.02
C ILE A 246 8.87 -8.75 -4.51
N VAL A 247 10.14 -9.17 -4.55
CA VAL A 247 10.56 -10.48 -4.07
C VAL A 247 11.99 -10.43 -3.54
N GLN A 248 12.27 -11.26 -2.53
CA GLN A 248 13.62 -11.60 -2.12
C GLN A 248 13.75 -13.12 -2.00
N LEU A 249 14.85 -13.64 -2.53
CA LEU A 249 15.31 -14.99 -2.30
C LEU A 249 16.60 -14.90 -1.49
N TYR A 250 16.70 -15.58 -0.35
CA TYR A 250 17.94 -15.57 0.44
C TYR A 250 18.18 -16.86 1.21
N SER A 251 19.42 -17.03 1.68
CA SER A 251 19.82 -18.15 2.52
C SER A 251 19.52 -17.87 4.00
N SER A 252 20.52 -17.81 4.89
CA SER A 252 20.37 -17.56 6.32
C SER A 252 20.09 -16.10 6.68
N SER A 253 20.58 -15.17 5.86
CA SER A 253 20.47 -13.73 6.10
C SER A 253 20.50 -12.97 4.78
N LEU A 254 19.90 -11.78 4.76
CA LEU A 254 20.03 -10.84 3.64
C LEU A 254 21.45 -10.28 3.46
N ASN A 255 22.30 -10.43 4.47
CA ASN A 255 23.72 -10.09 4.36
C ASN A 255 24.56 -11.21 3.71
N ASP A 256 23.97 -12.39 3.46
CA ASP A 256 24.62 -13.53 2.82
C ASP A 256 24.27 -13.60 1.33
N ASP A 257 23.99 -14.80 0.84
CA ASP A 257 23.53 -15.08 -0.52
C ASP A 257 22.08 -14.62 -0.66
N HIS A 258 21.84 -13.65 -1.54
CA HIS A 258 20.48 -13.23 -1.89
C HIS A 258 20.35 -12.80 -3.35
N LEU A 259 19.14 -12.94 -3.88
CA LEU A 259 18.66 -12.29 -5.09
C LEU A 259 17.41 -11.49 -4.73
N ASP A 260 17.42 -10.18 -4.95
CA ASP A 260 16.25 -9.33 -4.76
C ASP A 260 15.84 -8.61 -6.03
N LEU A 261 14.52 -8.38 -6.12
CA LEU A 261 13.90 -7.48 -7.07
C LEU A 261 13.04 -6.48 -6.28
N GLY A 262 13.27 -5.20 -6.51
CA GLY A 262 12.52 -4.11 -5.92
C GLY A 262 12.46 -2.90 -6.83
N TYR A 263 11.80 -1.84 -6.37
CA TYR A 263 11.81 -0.55 -7.04
C TYR A 263 12.53 0.47 -6.17
N ASP A 264 13.36 1.29 -6.80
CA ASP A 264 14.12 2.35 -6.16
C ASP A 264 13.54 3.68 -6.66
N SER A 265 12.70 4.34 -5.85
CA SER A 265 11.99 5.55 -6.29
C SER A 265 12.92 6.73 -6.54
N ASP A 266 14.07 6.79 -5.86
CA ASP A 266 15.07 7.86 -6.06
C ASP A 266 15.74 7.74 -7.42
N ALA A 267 16.00 6.50 -7.85
CA ALA A 267 16.51 6.20 -9.18
C ALA A 267 15.41 6.09 -10.25
N ASP A 268 14.15 6.08 -9.83
CA ASP A 268 12.93 5.81 -10.61
C ASP A 268 13.01 4.53 -11.45
N GLN A 269 13.58 3.46 -10.89
CA GLN A 269 13.85 2.23 -11.66
C GLN A 269 13.70 0.95 -10.85
N LEU A 270 13.33 -0.13 -11.55
CA LEU A 270 13.48 -1.49 -11.06
C LEU A 270 14.95 -1.79 -10.79
N ARG A 271 15.18 -2.41 -9.64
CA ARG A 271 16.48 -2.72 -9.09
C ARG A 271 16.60 -4.22 -8.84
N VAL A 272 17.73 -4.77 -9.28
CA VAL A 272 18.16 -6.12 -8.91
C VAL A 272 19.41 -6.01 -8.05
N SER A 273 19.42 -6.73 -6.94
CA SER A 273 20.63 -6.99 -6.16
C SER A 273 20.88 -8.49 -6.07
N LEU A 274 22.08 -8.91 -6.44
CA LEU A 274 22.59 -10.27 -6.27
C LEU A 274 23.83 -10.22 -5.38
N ARG A 275 23.83 -11.03 -4.32
CA ARG A 275 25.00 -11.27 -3.48
C ARG A 275 25.40 -12.74 -3.44
N LYS A 276 26.69 -12.98 -3.27
CA LYS A 276 27.26 -14.30 -2.98
C LYS A 276 28.39 -14.21 -1.96
N GLY A 277 28.40 -15.06 -0.96
CA GLY A 277 29.30 -14.97 0.19
C GLY A 277 29.21 -13.61 0.89
N GLY A 278 28.02 -12.99 0.85
CA GLY A 278 27.76 -11.64 1.33
C GLY A 278 28.37 -10.49 0.51
N GLN A 279 29.06 -10.78 -0.59
CA GLN A 279 29.61 -9.78 -1.49
C GLN A 279 28.64 -9.43 -2.63
N PRO A 280 28.44 -8.14 -2.95
CA PRO A 280 27.68 -7.73 -4.14
C PRO A 280 28.30 -8.25 -5.44
N ILE A 281 27.50 -8.94 -6.26
CA ILE A 281 27.85 -9.34 -7.63
C ILE A 281 27.14 -8.43 -8.64
N VAL A 282 25.82 -8.29 -8.48
CA VAL A 282 25.01 -7.39 -9.30
C VAL A 282 24.36 -6.38 -8.37
N THR A 283 24.61 -5.10 -8.60
CA THR A 283 23.89 -4.00 -7.94
C THR A 283 23.55 -2.98 -9.00
N GLN A 284 22.37 -3.12 -9.60
CA GLN A 284 21.97 -2.27 -10.71
C GLN A 284 20.50 -1.87 -10.57
N SER A 285 20.25 -0.58 -10.72
CA SER A 285 18.94 0.01 -10.98
C SER A 285 18.96 0.42 -12.45
N LEU A 286 18.59 -0.49 -13.36
CA LEU A 286 18.56 -0.30 -14.82
C LEU A 286 17.46 -1.12 -15.52
N TYR A 287 16.49 -1.66 -14.77
CA TYR A 287 15.56 -2.67 -15.28
C TYR A 287 14.18 -2.11 -15.69
N GLY A 288 14.09 -0.81 -15.99
CA GLY A 288 12.85 -0.15 -16.45
C GLY A 288 12.07 0.56 -15.34
N THR A 289 11.06 1.34 -15.72
CA THR A 289 10.26 2.17 -14.81
C THR A 289 8.88 1.54 -14.55
N LEU A 290 8.25 1.91 -13.43
CA LEU A 290 6.88 1.53 -13.08
C LEU A 290 6.05 2.80 -12.89
N LEU A 291 4.77 2.75 -13.27
CA LEU A 291 3.87 3.88 -13.10
C LEU A 291 2.99 3.67 -11.86
N PRO A 292 2.98 4.59 -10.87
CA PRO A 292 2.11 4.48 -9.70
C PRO A 292 0.64 4.33 -10.07
N GLY A 293 -0.12 3.61 -9.24
CA GLY A 293 -1.57 3.41 -9.37
C GLY A 293 -1.97 2.55 -10.56
N THR A 294 -1.01 1.93 -11.25
CA THR A 294 -1.26 1.08 -12.41
C THR A 294 -1.05 -0.40 -12.12
N ARG A 295 -1.60 -1.24 -13.00
CA ARG A 295 -1.28 -2.66 -13.04
C ARG A 295 0.06 -2.86 -13.74
N ALA A 296 0.91 -3.73 -13.20
CA ALA A 296 2.19 -4.09 -13.79
C ALA A 296 2.37 -5.61 -13.85
N ARG A 297 2.92 -6.11 -14.96
CA ARG A 297 3.41 -7.50 -15.05
C ARG A 297 4.92 -7.50 -15.20
N ILE A 298 5.58 -8.24 -14.30
CA ILE A 298 7.05 -8.24 -14.20
C ILE A 298 7.53 -9.69 -14.17
N ALA A 299 8.46 -10.03 -15.04
CA ALA A 299 9.10 -11.34 -15.07
C ALA A 299 10.53 -11.24 -14.54
N LEU A 300 10.88 -11.99 -13.51
CA LEU A 300 12.25 -12.13 -13.00
C LEU A 300 12.74 -13.52 -13.36
N ALA A 301 13.81 -13.62 -14.15
CA ALA A 301 14.41 -14.90 -14.52
C ALA A 301 15.89 -14.92 -14.18
N TRP A 302 16.40 -16.05 -13.72
CA TRP A 302 17.81 -16.20 -13.35
C TRP A 302 18.35 -17.57 -13.74
N GLU A 303 19.62 -17.60 -14.08
CA GLU A 303 20.49 -18.77 -14.14
C GLU A 303 21.94 -18.29 -13.96
N ASP A 304 22.94 -19.18 -13.98
CA ASP A 304 24.34 -18.74 -14.00
C ASP A 304 24.58 -17.70 -15.12
N ASP A 305 25.42 -16.72 -14.84
CA ASP A 305 25.78 -15.63 -15.75
C ASP A 305 24.65 -14.67 -16.17
N VAL A 306 23.40 -14.86 -15.73
CA VAL A 306 22.33 -13.91 -16.09
C VAL A 306 21.21 -13.81 -15.06
N VAL A 307 20.89 -12.57 -14.70
CA VAL A 307 19.57 -12.18 -14.19
C VAL A 307 18.89 -11.32 -15.25
N ALA A 308 17.65 -11.67 -15.60
CA ALA A 308 16.84 -10.98 -16.59
C ALA A 308 15.53 -10.51 -15.98
N VAL A 309 15.15 -9.27 -16.29
CA VAL A 309 13.88 -8.67 -15.89
C VAL A 309 13.09 -8.31 -17.15
N GLY A 310 11.92 -8.93 -17.32
CA GLY A 310 10.94 -8.55 -18.32
C GLY A 310 9.95 -7.54 -17.74
N VAL A 311 9.80 -6.37 -18.36
CA VAL A 311 8.82 -5.34 -17.96
C VAL A 311 8.48 -4.47 -19.18
N ASN A 312 7.22 -4.05 -19.30
CA ASN A 312 6.76 -3.06 -20.30
C ASN A 312 7.20 -3.36 -21.75
N GLY A 313 7.24 -4.64 -22.13
CA GLY A 313 7.65 -5.02 -23.48
C GLY A 313 9.17 -4.95 -23.75
N ALA A 314 9.99 -4.97 -22.70
CA ALA A 314 11.44 -5.08 -22.78
C ALA A 314 11.97 -6.20 -21.87
N VAL A 315 13.14 -6.75 -22.21
CA VAL A 315 13.89 -7.69 -21.37
C VAL A 315 15.28 -7.10 -21.12
N LEU A 316 15.57 -6.81 -19.87
CA LEU A 316 16.79 -6.15 -19.41
C LEU A 316 17.62 -7.15 -18.60
N LYS A 317 18.93 -7.15 -18.77
CA LYS A 317 19.81 -8.23 -18.27
C LYS A 317 21.01 -7.68 -17.52
N SER A 318 21.45 -8.41 -16.50
CA SER A 318 22.73 -8.19 -15.85
C SER A 318 23.90 -8.49 -16.79
N PRO A 319 25.12 -8.00 -16.49
CA PRO A 319 26.36 -8.56 -17.01
C PRO A 319 26.49 -10.06 -16.66
N ASP A 320 27.39 -10.76 -17.36
CA ASP A 320 27.76 -12.15 -17.10
C ASP A 320 28.97 -12.26 -16.15
N GLY A 321 29.44 -13.49 -15.88
CA GLY A 321 30.65 -13.75 -15.10
C GLY A 321 30.39 -14.15 -13.65
N PHE A 322 29.27 -14.80 -13.35
CA PHE A 322 28.94 -15.24 -12.01
C PHE A 322 28.19 -16.57 -11.99
N ALA A 323 28.30 -17.27 -10.87
CA ALA A 323 27.45 -18.42 -10.58
C ALA A 323 26.41 -18.05 -9.51
N LEU A 324 25.14 -18.36 -9.78
CA LEU A 324 24.01 -18.12 -8.86
C LEU A 324 24.19 -18.85 -7.52
N PRO A 325 23.69 -18.31 -6.41
CA PRO A 325 23.55 -19.09 -5.18
C PRO A 325 22.65 -20.32 -5.38
N ARG A 326 22.94 -21.40 -4.64
CA ARG A 326 22.24 -22.71 -4.71
C ARG A 326 21.63 -23.14 -3.38
N ASN A 327 21.41 -22.18 -2.49
CA ASN A 327 21.11 -22.36 -1.07
C ASN A 327 20.01 -21.40 -0.59
N PHE A 328 19.15 -20.93 -1.49
CA PHE A 328 18.01 -20.11 -1.08
C PHE A 328 17.06 -20.95 -0.23
N THR A 329 16.79 -20.49 0.98
CA THR A 329 15.90 -21.16 1.95
C THR A 329 14.71 -20.29 2.34
N HIS A 330 14.70 -19.02 1.92
CA HIS A 330 13.60 -18.08 2.12
C HIS A 330 13.21 -17.42 0.81
N ILE A 331 11.91 -17.34 0.55
CA ILE A 331 11.31 -16.53 -0.51
C ILE A 331 10.31 -15.58 0.15
N VAL A 332 10.61 -14.29 0.15
CA VAL A 332 9.77 -13.25 0.77
C VAL A 332 9.14 -12.41 -0.33
N LEU A 333 7.83 -12.18 -0.24
CA LEU A 333 7.06 -11.42 -1.20
C LEU A 333 6.71 -10.05 -0.64
N GLY A 334 6.88 -9.01 -1.47
CA GLY A 334 6.37 -7.68 -1.20
C GLY A 334 7.00 -6.95 -0.02
N SER A 335 8.18 -7.37 0.49
CA SER A 335 8.87 -6.74 1.63
C SER A 335 10.35 -7.11 1.69
N TYR A 336 11.12 -6.36 2.48
CA TYR A 336 12.49 -6.63 2.88
C TYR A 336 12.50 -7.39 4.22
N ASP A 337 13.00 -8.62 4.21
CA ASP A 337 13.02 -9.57 5.34
C ASP A 337 11.66 -9.82 6.01
N GLY A 338 10.55 -9.52 5.32
CA GLY A 338 9.21 -9.62 5.92
C GLY A 338 8.86 -8.47 6.87
N VAL A 339 9.71 -7.45 7.03
CA VAL A 339 9.51 -6.43 8.09
C VAL A 339 9.64 -4.99 7.63
N ASP A 340 10.25 -4.72 6.47
CA ASP A 340 10.47 -3.35 5.97
C ASP A 340 10.21 -3.24 4.45
N LYS A 341 10.21 -2.03 3.89
CA LYS A 341 10.24 -1.77 2.42
C LYS A 341 9.13 -2.48 1.66
N HIS A 342 7.92 -2.35 2.17
CA HIS A 342 6.77 -3.09 1.66
C HIS A 342 6.30 -2.55 0.32
N LEU A 343 5.77 -3.45 -0.51
CA LEU A 343 5.11 -3.14 -1.77
C LEU A 343 3.99 -2.10 -1.60
N ASN A 344 3.24 -2.17 -0.49
CA ASN A 344 2.05 -1.35 -0.21
C ASN A 344 1.02 -1.40 -1.35
N GLY A 345 0.83 -2.57 -1.93
CA GLY A 345 -0.03 -2.80 -3.09
C GLY A 345 -0.52 -4.24 -3.14
N HIS A 346 -1.09 -4.65 -4.27
CA HIS A 346 -1.70 -5.97 -4.40
C HIS A 346 -0.88 -6.90 -5.27
N LEU A 347 -0.65 -8.10 -4.77
CA LEU A 347 -0.23 -9.24 -5.58
C LEU A 347 -1.47 -9.92 -6.16
N ARG A 348 -1.74 -9.70 -7.44
CA ARG A 348 -2.88 -10.28 -8.18
C ARG A 348 -2.63 -11.74 -8.52
N ASN A 349 -1.41 -12.05 -8.95
CA ASN A 349 -1.00 -13.40 -9.32
C ASN A 349 0.53 -13.57 -9.23
N LEU A 350 0.97 -14.80 -8.95
CA LEU A 350 2.36 -15.22 -8.98
C LEU A 350 2.48 -16.56 -9.70
N ALA A 351 3.33 -16.63 -10.72
CA ALA A 351 3.66 -17.87 -11.41
C ALA A 351 5.17 -18.17 -11.31
N TYR A 352 5.53 -19.45 -11.30
CA TYR A 352 6.91 -19.91 -11.20
C TYR A 352 7.21 -21.03 -12.20
N TRP A 353 8.42 -21.00 -12.77
CA TRP A 353 9.02 -22.08 -13.56
C TRP A 353 10.38 -22.46 -12.95
N PRO A 354 10.69 -23.76 -12.79
CA PRO A 354 11.97 -24.25 -12.25
C PRO A 354 13.12 -24.19 -13.27
N GLU A 355 13.06 -23.23 -14.19
CA GLU A 355 14.05 -22.98 -15.23
C GLU A 355 13.99 -21.50 -15.64
N ARG A 356 15.06 -21.03 -16.27
CA ARG A 356 15.05 -19.72 -16.91
C ARG A 356 14.28 -19.80 -18.22
N LEU A 357 13.19 -19.05 -18.33
CA LEU A 357 12.45 -18.93 -19.59
C LEU A 357 13.22 -18.05 -20.59
N SER A 358 12.99 -18.26 -21.88
CA SER A 358 13.62 -17.48 -22.95
C SER A 358 13.17 -16.01 -22.94
N ASP A 359 14.01 -15.11 -23.45
CA ASP A 359 13.71 -13.67 -23.53
C ASP A 359 12.36 -13.40 -24.24
N ALA A 360 12.04 -14.17 -25.29
CA ALA A 360 10.74 -14.06 -25.98
C ALA A 360 9.55 -14.43 -25.08
N ARG A 361 9.71 -15.39 -24.16
CA ARG A 361 8.68 -15.73 -23.18
C ARG A 361 8.59 -14.69 -22.07
N LEU A 362 9.71 -14.18 -21.58
CA LEU A 362 9.72 -13.09 -20.59
C LEU A 362 9.02 -11.85 -21.15
N LEU A 363 9.28 -11.52 -22.42
CA LEU A 363 8.62 -10.42 -23.13
C LEU A 363 7.10 -10.62 -23.18
N ALA A 364 6.63 -11.80 -23.60
CA ALA A 364 5.20 -12.09 -23.72
C ALA A 364 4.46 -12.13 -22.36
N LEU A 365 5.16 -12.48 -21.28
CA LEU A 365 4.59 -12.62 -19.94
C LEU A 365 4.65 -11.32 -19.12
N SER A 366 5.37 -10.31 -19.57
CA SER A 366 5.56 -9.01 -18.89
C SER A 366 4.77 -7.86 -19.51
N THR A 367 3.80 -8.16 -20.38
CA THR A 367 2.84 -7.20 -20.93
C THR A 367 1.48 -7.35 -20.25
N VAL A 368 0.89 -6.22 -19.84
CA VAL A 368 -0.36 -6.12 -19.07
C VAL A 368 -1.59 -6.41 -19.92
#